data_AF-A0A9N7Z222-F1
#
_entry.id   AF-A0A9N7Z222-F1
#
_cell.length_a   1.000
_cell.length_b   1.000
_cell.length_c   1.000
_cell.angle_alpha   90.00
_cell.angle_beta   90.00
_cell.angle_gamma   90.00
#
_symmetry.space_group_name_H-M   'P 1'
#
loop_
_entity.id
_entity.type
_entity.pdbx_description
1 polymer ?
#
loop_
_entity_poly.entity_id
_entity_poly.type
_entity_poly.pdbx_seq_one_letter_code
_entity_poly.pdbx_strand_id
1 'polypeptide(L)'
;MAAHKPVEWVQAVITRFDEQLPIKVGHQNTHTKVSTEHNKECLINISKYKFSLVISGLTTILKNVNNMRIFGEASEKNLYLSQLIILDTLEKCLAG
;
A
#
# COMPACT_ATOMS: atom_id res chain seq x y z
N MET A 1 -14.98 -19.98 -18.98
CA MET A 1 -14.27 -19.64 -17.73
C MET A 1 -13.90 -18.16 -17.74
N ALA A 2 -14.83 -17.25 -17.43
CA ALA A 2 -14.56 -15.81 -17.47
C ALA A 2 -15.66 -15.05 -16.72
N ALA A 3 -15.43 -14.68 -15.46
CA ALA A 3 -16.23 -13.69 -14.71
C ALA A 3 -15.63 -13.28 -13.34
N HIS A 4 -14.62 -14.00 -12.82
CA HIS A 4 -14.09 -13.76 -11.46
C HIS A 4 -12.82 -12.87 -11.38
N LYS A 5 -12.33 -12.37 -12.52
CA LYS A 5 -11.05 -11.66 -12.61
C LYS A 5 -10.95 -10.20 -12.09
N PRO A 6 -11.99 -9.50 -11.57
CA PRO A 6 -11.80 -8.11 -11.11
C PRO A 6 -11.44 -7.94 -9.63
N VAL A 7 -11.80 -8.83 -8.71
CA VAL A 7 -11.57 -8.60 -7.26
C VAL A 7 -10.25 -9.18 -6.77
N GLU A 8 -9.94 -10.42 -7.16
CA GLU A 8 -8.70 -11.10 -6.74
C GLU A 8 -7.46 -10.35 -7.22
N TRP A 9 -7.53 -9.73 -8.40
CA TRP A 9 -6.43 -8.90 -8.91
C TRP A 9 -6.25 -7.62 -8.09
N VAL A 10 -7.34 -6.94 -7.72
CA VAL A 10 -7.24 -5.73 -6.85
C VAL A 10 -6.66 -6.11 -5.49
N GLN A 11 -7.08 -7.25 -4.92
CA GLN A 11 -6.49 -7.79 -3.70
C GLN A 11 -5.00 -8.09 -3.87
N ALA A 12 -4.58 -8.68 -4.99
CA ALA A 12 -3.16 -8.94 -5.26
C ALA A 12 -2.34 -7.63 -5.33
N VAL A 13 -2.88 -6.55 -5.90
CA VAL A 13 -2.21 -5.25 -5.93
C VAL A 13 -2.12 -4.65 -4.52
N ILE A 14 -3.19 -4.75 -3.70
CA ILE A 14 -3.20 -4.31 -2.30
C ILE A 14 -2.14 -5.07 -1.49
N THR A 15 -2.07 -6.40 -1.63
CA THR A 15 -1.08 -7.23 -0.95
C THR A 15 0.34 -6.87 -1.37
N ARG A 16 0.59 -6.72 -2.68
CA ARG A 16 1.92 -6.30 -3.19
C ARG A 16 2.33 -4.92 -2.69
N PHE A 17 1.37 -4.01 -2.52
CA PHE A 17 1.63 -2.71 -1.94
C PHE A 17 2.03 -2.84 -0.45
N ASP A 18 1.28 -3.61 0.36
CA ASP A 18 1.64 -3.88 1.77
C ASP A 18 3.05 -4.47 1.89
N GLU A 19 3.34 -5.54 1.15
CA GLU A 19 4.59 -6.29 1.24
C GLU A 19 5.82 -5.46 0.83
N GLN A 20 5.64 -4.42 0.04
CA GLN A 20 6.73 -3.56 -0.45
C GLN A 20 6.94 -2.29 0.38
N LEU A 21 6.11 -2.06 1.40
CA LEU A 21 6.29 -0.94 2.31
C LEU A 21 7.65 -1.01 3.02
N PRO A 22 8.35 0.12 3.22
CA PRO A 22 9.66 0.16 3.87
C PRO A 22 9.74 -0.63 5.18
N ILE A 23 8.66 -0.67 5.96
CA ILE A 23 8.61 -1.41 7.22
C ILE A 23 8.65 -2.94 7.06
N LYS A 24 8.22 -3.48 5.92
CA LYS A 24 8.24 -4.92 5.62
C LYS A 24 9.57 -5.36 4.98
N VAL A 25 10.08 -4.57 4.05
CA VAL A 25 11.26 -4.94 3.25
C VAL A 25 12.58 -4.50 3.88
N GLY A 26 12.54 -3.54 4.82
CA GLY A 26 13.72 -3.00 5.49
C GLY A 26 14.60 -2.18 4.54
N HIS A 27 15.52 -2.83 3.82
CA HIS A 27 16.42 -2.14 2.89
C HIS A 27 15.76 -1.97 1.52
N GLN A 28 15.56 -0.71 1.12
CA GLN A 28 14.97 -0.35 -0.16
C GLN A 28 16.07 -0.10 -1.20
N ASN A 29 16.02 -0.82 -2.32
CA ASN A 29 16.85 -0.55 -3.49
C ASN A 29 16.03 0.21 -4.55
N THR A 30 16.66 0.60 -5.66
CA THR A 30 15.99 1.34 -6.74
C THR A 30 14.76 0.60 -7.28
N HIS A 31 14.84 -0.72 -7.43
CA HIS A 31 13.75 -1.53 -7.97
C HIS A 31 12.55 -1.60 -7.02
N THR A 32 12.77 -1.79 -5.71
CA THR A 32 11.67 -1.85 -4.73
C THR A 32 10.96 -0.51 -4.60
N LYS A 33 11.69 0.62 -4.70
CA LYS A 33 11.11 1.97 -4.72
C LYS A 33 10.20 2.18 -5.92
N VAL A 34 10.69 1.86 -7.13
CA VAL A 34 9.91 1.99 -8.37
C VAL A 34 8.65 1.12 -8.33
N SER A 35 8.77 -0.12 -7.86
CA SER A 35 7.63 -1.04 -7.77
C SER A 35 6.59 -0.59 -6.74
N THR A 36 7.02 0.00 -5.62
CA THR A 36 6.11 0.60 -4.63
C THR A 36 5.32 1.77 -5.22
N GLU A 37 6.00 2.69 -5.92
CA GLU A 37 5.34 3.83 -6.58
C GLU A 37 4.36 3.36 -7.67
N HIS A 38 4.75 2.36 -8.46
CA HIS A 38 3.87 1.79 -9.48
C HIS A 38 2.60 1.16 -8.87
N ASN A 39 2.73 0.40 -7.78
CA ASN A 39 1.57 -0.17 -7.09
C ASN A 39 0.67 0.92 -6.52
N LYS A 40 1.26 1.99 -5.97
CA LYS A 40 0.52 3.15 -5.49
C LYS A 40 -0.28 3.82 -6.62
N GLU A 41 0.35 4.14 -7.74
CA GLU A 41 -0.36 4.69 -8.91
C GLU A 41 -1.47 3.76 -9.41
N CYS A 42 -1.20 2.46 -9.41
CA CYS A 42 -2.18 1.45 -9.78
C CYS A 42 -3.39 1.48 -8.84
N LEU A 43 -3.19 1.52 -7.52
CA LEU A 43 -4.27 1.63 -6.52
C LEU A 43 -5.08 2.92 -6.69
N ILE A 44 -4.42 4.05 -6.95
CA ILE A 44 -5.08 5.34 -7.21
C ILE A 44 -5.95 5.26 -8.48
N ASN A 45 -5.49 4.58 -9.53
CA ASN A 45 -6.28 4.44 -10.74
C ASN A 45 -7.45 3.45 -10.54
N ILE A 46 -7.24 2.37 -9.82
CA ILE A 46 -8.28 1.38 -9.48
C ILE A 46 -9.36 2.01 -8.60
N SER A 47 -8.99 2.88 -7.65
CA SER A 47 -9.94 3.49 -6.72
C SER A 47 -11.04 4.28 -7.44
N LYS A 48 -10.78 4.81 -8.64
CA LYS A 48 -11.80 5.45 -9.50
C LYS A 48 -12.98 4.55 -9.85
N TYR A 49 -12.78 3.23 -9.91
CA TYR A 49 -13.82 2.25 -10.29
C TYR A 49 -14.16 1.27 -9.17
N LYS A 50 -13.25 1.07 -8.21
CA LYS A 50 -13.37 0.14 -7.08
C LYS A 50 -13.01 0.83 -5.76
N PHE A 51 -13.52 2.05 -5.57
CA PHE A 51 -13.21 2.92 -4.44
C PHE A 51 -13.27 2.22 -3.09
N SER A 52 -14.43 1.66 -2.73
CA SER A 52 -14.62 1.00 -1.42
C SER A 52 -13.62 -0.14 -1.17
N LEU A 53 -13.30 -0.94 -2.19
CA LEU A 53 -12.35 -2.05 -2.05
C LEU A 53 -10.92 -1.55 -1.81
N VAL A 54 -10.49 -0.52 -2.53
CA VAL A 54 -9.16 0.07 -2.38
C VAL A 54 -9.02 0.77 -1.03
N ILE A 55 -10.01 1.60 -0.66
CA ILE A 55 -10.00 2.31 0.63
C ILE A 55 -9.99 1.30 1.78
N SER A 56 -10.87 0.29 1.77
CA SER A 56 -10.89 -0.74 2.82
C SER A 56 -9.55 -1.47 2.93
N GLY A 57 -8.91 -1.79 1.80
CA GLY A 57 -7.59 -2.41 1.76
C GLY A 57 -6.52 -1.51 2.39
N LEU A 58 -6.41 -0.27 1.91
CA LEU A 58 -5.43 0.70 2.40
C LEU A 58 -5.62 1.04 3.89
N THR A 59 -6.86 1.21 4.36
CA THR A 59 -7.14 1.45 5.78
C THR A 59 -6.78 0.25 6.66
N THR A 60 -6.95 -0.98 6.14
CA THR A 60 -6.56 -2.21 6.85
C THR A 60 -5.05 -2.28 6.98
N ILE A 61 -4.33 -1.98 5.90
CA ILE A 61 -2.85 -1.89 5.91
C ILE A 61 -2.39 -0.84 6.93
N LEU A 62 -2.96 0.38 6.88
CA LEU A 62 -2.62 1.44 7.81
C LEU A 62 -2.83 1.02 9.27
N LYS A 63 -3.97 0.41 9.57
CA LYS A 63 -4.27 -0.11 10.92
C LYS A 63 -3.23 -1.15 11.35
N ASN A 64 -2.85 -2.08 10.47
CA ASN A 64 -1.88 -3.11 10.79
C ASN A 64 -0.49 -2.52 11.05
N VAL A 65 -0.04 -1.62 10.16
CA VAL A 65 1.24 -0.91 10.28
C VAL A 65 1.29 -0.08 11.56
N ASN A 66 0.23 0.65 11.88
CA ASN A 66 0.16 1.48 13.09
C ASN A 66 0.22 0.68 14.41
N ASN A 67 -0.17 -0.60 14.39
CA ASN A 67 -0.12 -1.47 15.56
C ASN A 67 1.19 -2.28 15.66
N MET A 68 2.13 -2.11 14.72
CA MET A 68 3.42 -2.79 14.81
C MET A 68 4.26 -2.23 15.95
N ARG A 69 4.74 -3.13 16.83
CA ARG A 69 5.76 -2.79 17.81
C ARG A 69 7.13 -2.97 17.17
N ILE A 70 7.88 -1.88 17.10
CA ILE A 70 9.19 -1.81 16.46
C ILE A 70 10.19 -1.16 17.40
N PHE A 71 11.45 -1.55 17.24
CA PHE A 71 12.54 -1.06 18.06
C PHE A 71 13.71 -0.67 17.15
N GLY A 72 14.36 0.44 17.49
CA GLY A 72 15.53 0.95 16.78
C GLY A 72 15.19 2.00 15.72
N GLU A 73 16.05 3.02 15.65
CA GLU A 73 15.88 4.23 14.82
C GLU A 73 15.57 3.92 13.35
N ALA A 74 16.25 2.95 12.76
CA ALA A 74 16.03 2.55 11.36
C ALA A 74 14.62 1.97 11.14
N SER A 75 14.14 1.16 12.08
CA SER A 75 12.80 0.55 12.03
C SER A 75 11.72 1.62 12.19
N GLU A 76 11.91 2.56 13.13
CA GLU A 76 11.00 3.69 13.37
C GLU A 76 10.89 4.59 12.14
N LYS A 77 12.03 4.92 11.52
CA LYS A 77 12.06 5.66 10.25
C LYS A 77 11.30 4.92 9.14
N ASN A 78 11.50 3.61 9.02
CA ASN A 78 10.81 2.81 8.01
C ASN A 78 9.30 2.73 8.27
N LEU A 79 8.86 2.67 9.53
CA LEU A 79 7.45 2.73 9.88
C LEU A 79 6.84 4.07 9.47
N TYR A 80 7.48 5.16 9.86
CA TYR A 80 7.00 6.51 9.54
C TYR A 80 6.90 6.72 8.02
N LEU A 81 7.92 6.30 7.27
CA LEU A 81 7.89 6.34 5.81
C LEU A 81 6.75 5.50 5.23
N SER A 82 6.51 4.30 5.78
CA SER A 82 5.40 3.44 5.34
C SER A 82 4.05 4.10 5.60
N GLN A 83 3.85 4.69 6.78
CA GLN A 83 2.63 5.43 7.12
C GLN A 83 2.40 6.60 6.16
N LEU A 84 3.43 7.39 5.88
CA LEU A 84 3.35 8.50 4.91
C LEU A 84 2.94 8.01 3.51
N ILE A 85 3.54 6.93 3.02
CA ILE A 85 3.20 6.37 1.70
C ILE A 85 1.73 5.92 1.66
N ILE A 86 1.25 5.25 2.71
CA ILE A 86 -0.15 4.81 2.78
C ILE A 86 -1.10 6.02 2.83
N LEU A 87 -0.79 7.02 3.65
CA LEU A 87 -1.60 8.23 3.81
C LEU A 87 -1.64 9.05 2.51
N ASP A 88 -0.51 9.25 1.83
CA ASP A 88 -0.46 9.93 0.52
C ASP A 88 -1.28 9.17 -0.53
N THR A 89 -1.25 7.83 -0.51
CA THR A 89 -2.06 7.00 -1.41
C THR A 89 -3.55 7.15 -1.12
N LEU A 90 -3.94 7.12 0.16
CA LEU A 90 -5.32 7.34 0.60
C LEU A 90 -5.81 8.74 0.20
N GLU A 91 -5.01 9.78 0.45
CA GLU A 91 -5.32 11.16 0.07
C GLU A 91 -5.61 11.25 -1.43
N LYS A 92 -4.74 10.68 -2.27
CA LYS A 92 -4.91 10.68 -3.73
C LYS A 92 -6.12 9.88 -4.20
N CYS A 93 -6.49 8.82 -3.47
CA CYS A 93 -7.72 8.09 -3.77
C CYS A 93 -8.97 8.89 -3.39
N LEU A 94 -8.91 9.71 -2.34
CA LEU A 94 -10.01 10.54 -1.82
C LEU A 94 -10.19 11.85 -2.59
N ALA A 95 -9.12 12.39 -3.16
CA ALA A 95 -9.13 13.62 -3.97
C ALA A 95 -9.67 13.43 -5.40
N GLY A 96 -10.08 12.21 -5.76
CA GLY A 96 -10.54 11.81 -7.10
C GLY A 96 -11.96 12.24 -7.43
#